data_AF-A0A524GT07-F1
#
_entry.id   AF-A0A524GT07-F1
#
_cell.length_a   1.000
_cell.length_b   1.000
_cell.length_c   1.000
_cell.angle_alpha   90.00
_cell.angle_beta   90.00
_cell.angle_gamma   90.00
#
_symmetry.space_group_name_H-M   'P 1'
#
loop_
_entity.id
_entity.type
_entity.pdbx_description
1 polymer ?
#
loop_
_entity_poly.entity_id
_entity_poly.type
_entity_poly.pdbx_seq_one_letter_code
_entity_poly.pdbx_strand_id
1 'polypeptide(L)'
;MKKTRNPQVPGPAPAAAALLEKAADFYHADLSESPGLDFLQRLHLADADLLETFRIGWCGGRLHATLPAPGESSPHAALIEAGVLLPDRDERFLNCLTFPLIHPDGGVTALCGMRIPEGQLVIPEALPLHLWNAPALASHPEILLGATPLDGLALQKAGYPNACGLAGRPGDEDHRLLRELGVVRIVLAGVTDECGFIGVECLRLCLPGGKSPVQVLAAGGPAALTAAIDKAPRNTTASGLHEVLSTASGFTARFGGRRYELMGIDKSSRRLKVTLRTERGGRIHVDTVDFYSAKSRRNLCQDLCVLHEEPAPVIEADISRLMRACENRPDTNAVQPPAVMSRFEREEAESFGRDPRLLDRILADYEALGLVGERANKLLCYLAAVSRLMSEPLSVMVLSSSGAGKSALQEATLRLCPPEDVVKVTSLSGKALFYKDKSSLKHKILALEENAGADDAAYAIRALISAGELIIETAVKDLGTGRLTTMQNRVEGPTAVFVTTTDPDTDPETRSRFFVTSVDESRAQTRAILQFQRRRQTLEGRAQRSDLQAVLRRHHNFQRLLKVPPQGV
;
A
#
# COMPACT_ATOMS: atom_id res chain seq x y z
N MET A 1 15.57 13.60 -39.58
CA MET A 1 14.16 13.45 -40.01
C MET A 1 13.93 12.02 -40.52
N LYS A 2 13.45 11.13 -39.66
CA LYS A 2 12.80 9.87 -40.08
C LYS A 2 11.45 9.88 -39.37
N LYS A 3 10.37 10.06 -40.13
CA LYS A 3 8.99 9.94 -39.62
C LYS A 3 8.80 8.49 -39.21
N THR A 4 8.91 8.20 -37.91
CA THR A 4 8.38 6.98 -37.33
C THR A 4 6.88 6.99 -37.54
N ARG A 5 6.39 6.07 -38.36
CA ARG A 5 4.99 5.87 -38.66
C ARG A 5 4.34 5.33 -37.39
N ASN A 6 3.46 6.11 -36.75
CA ASN A 6 2.65 5.63 -35.62
C ASN A 6 1.90 4.37 -36.07
N PRO A 7 1.89 3.30 -35.26
CA PRO A 7 1.02 2.15 -35.54
C PRO A 7 -0.44 2.65 -35.52
N GLN A 8 -1.12 2.54 -36.66
CA GLN A 8 -2.53 2.92 -36.78
C GLN A 8 -3.39 1.95 -35.96
N VAL A 9 -4.18 2.51 -35.05
CA VAL A 9 -5.32 1.84 -34.41
C VAL A 9 -6.23 1.27 -35.50
N PRO A 10 -6.81 0.07 -35.35
CA PRO A 10 -7.88 -0.37 -36.25
C PRO A 10 -9.12 0.49 -35.97
N GLY A 11 -9.17 1.66 -36.60
CA GLY A 11 -10.40 2.45 -36.68
C GLY A 11 -11.47 1.68 -37.47
N PRO A 12 -12.74 2.08 -37.36
CA PRO A 12 -13.77 1.52 -38.23
C PRO A 12 -13.35 1.64 -39.68
N ALA A 13 -13.74 0.68 -40.52
CA ALA A 13 -13.45 0.74 -41.95
C ALA A 13 -13.85 2.13 -42.51
N PRO A 14 -13.11 2.71 -43.47
CA PRO A 14 -13.32 4.11 -43.89
C PRO A 14 -14.77 4.46 -44.26
N ALA A 15 -15.51 3.50 -44.82
CA ALA A 15 -16.93 3.64 -45.13
C ALA A 15 -17.83 3.73 -43.88
N ALA A 16 -17.51 2.96 -42.82
CA ALA A 16 -18.24 3.00 -41.55
C ALA A 16 -17.93 4.29 -40.76
N ALA A 17 -16.69 4.77 -40.78
CA ALA A 17 -16.33 6.06 -40.18
C ALA A 17 -17.13 7.23 -40.79
N ALA A 18 -17.24 7.27 -42.12
CA ALA A 18 -18.02 8.30 -42.82
C ALA A 18 -19.53 8.25 -42.51
N LEU A 19 -20.07 7.05 -42.24
CA LEU A 19 -21.47 6.90 -41.83
C LEU A 19 -21.69 7.33 -40.38
N LEU A 20 -20.74 7.07 -39.48
CA LEU A 20 -20.78 7.54 -38.10
C LEU A 20 -20.75 9.07 -38.02
N GLU A 21 -19.92 9.73 -38.83
CA GLU A 21 -19.91 11.20 -38.95
C GLU A 21 -21.29 11.74 -39.36
N LYS A 22 -21.87 11.18 -40.42
CA LYS A 22 -23.21 11.58 -40.89
C LYS A 22 -24.30 11.35 -39.84
N ALA A 23 -24.24 10.23 -39.11
CA ALA A 23 -25.19 9.93 -38.05
C ALA A 23 -25.05 10.93 -36.89
N ALA A 24 -23.82 11.28 -36.50
CA ALA A 24 -23.57 12.30 -35.48
C ALA A 24 -24.15 13.66 -35.89
N ASP A 25 -23.88 14.10 -37.12
CA ASP A 25 -24.37 15.38 -37.64
C ASP A 25 -25.90 15.40 -37.75
N PHE A 26 -26.50 14.28 -38.17
CA PHE A 26 -27.96 14.13 -38.22
C PHE A 26 -28.59 14.25 -36.83
N TYR A 27 -28.10 13.51 -35.84
CA TYR A 27 -28.65 13.60 -34.48
C TYR A 27 -28.39 14.97 -33.85
N HIS A 28 -27.27 15.62 -34.15
CA HIS A 28 -27.01 16.98 -33.70
C HIS A 28 -28.04 17.97 -34.26
N ALA A 29 -28.34 17.90 -35.56
CA ALA A 29 -29.40 18.72 -36.17
C ALA A 29 -30.78 18.45 -35.52
N ASP A 30 -31.07 17.18 -35.23
CA ASP A 30 -32.30 16.72 -34.58
C ASP A 30 -32.43 17.11 -33.09
N LEU A 31 -31.38 17.66 -32.46
CA LEU A 31 -31.45 18.18 -31.09
C LEU A 31 -32.33 19.43 -31.01
N SER A 32 -32.38 20.22 -32.07
CA SER A 32 -33.23 21.42 -32.15
C SER A 32 -34.70 21.03 -31.97
N GLU A 33 -35.41 21.72 -31.07
CA GLU A 33 -36.84 21.46 -30.78
C GLU A 33 -37.13 20.03 -30.25
N SER A 34 -36.15 19.41 -29.57
CA SER A 34 -36.30 18.09 -28.97
C SER A 34 -36.49 18.13 -27.44
N PRO A 35 -37.10 17.08 -26.84
CA PRO A 35 -37.09 16.91 -25.38
C PRO A 35 -35.69 16.87 -24.78
N GLY A 36 -34.67 16.48 -25.58
CA GLY A 36 -33.27 16.50 -25.18
C GLY A 36 -32.77 17.92 -24.90
N LEU A 37 -33.11 18.89 -25.75
CA LEU A 37 -32.72 20.28 -25.54
C LEU A 37 -33.41 20.88 -24.30
N ASP A 38 -34.70 20.63 -24.11
CA ASP A 38 -35.44 21.06 -22.92
C ASP A 38 -34.84 20.49 -21.62
N PHE A 39 -34.36 19.24 -21.67
CA PHE A 39 -33.65 18.62 -20.56
C PHE A 39 -32.31 19.31 -20.30
N LEU A 40 -31.49 19.56 -21.33
CA LEU A 40 -30.21 20.27 -21.19
C LEU A 40 -30.40 21.71 -20.70
N GLN A 41 -31.46 22.41 -21.11
CA GLN A 41 -31.80 23.75 -20.61
C GLN A 41 -32.01 23.76 -19.10
N ARG A 42 -32.76 22.79 -18.57
CA ARG A 42 -32.99 22.65 -17.11
C ARG A 42 -31.71 22.37 -16.32
N LEU A 43 -30.68 21.84 -16.96
CA LEU A 43 -29.38 21.55 -16.34
C LEU A 43 -28.34 22.66 -16.56
N HIS A 44 -28.70 23.78 -17.19
CA HIS A 44 -27.77 24.85 -17.61
C HIS A 44 -26.73 24.40 -18.65
N LEU A 45 -27.07 23.41 -19.48
CA LEU A 45 -26.20 22.80 -20.50
C LEU A 45 -26.59 23.15 -21.95
N ALA A 46 -27.65 23.93 -22.16
CA ALA A 46 -28.10 24.38 -23.49
C ALA A 46 -27.27 25.56 -24.01
N ASP A 47 -25.96 25.36 -24.15
CA ASP A 47 -25.01 26.33 -24.69
C ASP A 47 -24.71 25.97 -26.15
N ALA A 48 -25.06 26.87 -27.09
CA ALA A 48 -24.97 26.57 -28.53
C ALA A 48 -23.55 26.19 -28.97
N ASP A 49 -22.54 26.97 -28.57
CA ASP A 49 -21.14 26.74 -28.94
C ASP A 49 -20.64 25.40 -28.38
N LEU A 50 -21.02 25.08 -27.15
CA LEU A 50 -20.65 23.81 -26.50
C LEU A 50 -21.31 22.60 -27.19
N LEU A 51 -22.61 22.69 -27.48
CA LEU A 51 -23.36 21.61 -28.11
C LEU A 51 -22.89 21.37 -29.55
N GLU A 52 -22.56 22.43 -30.28
CA GLU A 52 -21.98 22.35 -31.63
C GLU A 52 -20.57 21.74 -31.59
N THR A 53 -19.71 22.23 -30.70
CA THR A 53 -18.32 21.74 -30.55
C THR A 53 -18.27 20.24 -30.31
N PHE A 54 -19.13 19.73 -29.43
CA PHE A 54 -19.17 18.31 -29.08
C PHE A 54 -20.19 17.49 -29.87
N ARG A 55 -20.92 18.13 -30.80
CA ARG A 55 -21.99 17.53 -31.62
C ARG A 55 -22.96 16.70 -30.78
N ILE A 56 -23.40 17.28 -29.66
CA ILE A 56 -24.41 16.65 -28.81
C ILE A 56 -25.70 16.58 -29.60
N GLY A 57 -26.35 15.41 -29.64
CA GLY A 57 -27.52 15.18 -30.48
C GLY A 57 -28.69 14.56 -29.74
N TRP A 58 -29.79 14.37 -30.49
CA TRP A 58 -30.98 13.67 -30.04
C TRP A 58 -31.38 12.62 -31.08
N CYS A 59 -31.65 11.40 -30.63
CA CYS A 59 -32.18 10.34 -31.48
C CYS A 59 -33.70 10.24 -31.30
N GLY A 60 -34.42 10.82 -32.25
CA GLY A 60 -35.89 10.80 -32.32
C GLY A 60 -36.48 9.68 -33.18
N GLY A 61 -35.66 8.76 -33.72
CA GLY A 61 -36.14 7.68 -34.58
C GLY A 61 -36.37 8.09 -36.04
N ARG A 62 -35.66 9.12 -36.53
CA ARG A 62 -35.86 9.69 -37.88
C ARG A 62 -34.72 9.39 -38.86
N LEU A 63 -33.64 8.75 -38.42
CA LEU A 63 -32.48 8.47 -39.26
C LEU A 63 -32.88 7.61 -40.47
N HIS A 64 -33.79 6.64 -40.28
CA HIS A 64 -34.28 5.76 -41.34
C HIS A 64 -34.83 6.51 -42.57
N ALA A 65 -35.44 7.68 -42.38
CA ALA A 65 -36.00 8.49 -43.46
C ALA A 65 -34.92 9.10 -44.38
N THR A 66 -33.67 9.16 -43.90
CA THR A 66 -32.51 9.67 -44.65
C THR A 66 -31.71 8.57 -45.34
N LEU A 67 -31.97 7.30 -45.03
CA LEU A 67 -31.23 6.17 -45.58
C LEU A 67 -31.87 5.68 -46.90
N PRO A 68 -31.06 5.31 -47.91
CA PRO A 68 -31.57 4.72 -49.15
C PRO A 68 -32.21 3.35 -48.87
N ALA A 69 -33.11 2.90 -49.75
CA ALA A 69 -33.81 1.63 -49.60
C ALA A 69 -32.84 0.42 -49.40
N PRO A 70 -33.23 -0.63 -48.65
CA PRO A 70 -32.36 -1.77 -48.34
C PRO A 70 -31.90 -2.55 -49.58
N GLY A 71 -30.61 -2.88 -49.67
CA GLY A 71 -29.98 -3.63 -50.78
C GLY A 71 -28.54 -4.08 -50.44
N GLU A 72 -27.87 -4.82 -51.33
CA GLU A 72 -26.55 -5.47 -51.11
C GLU A 72 -25.40 -4.51 -50.75
N SER A 73 -25.51 -3.21 -51.06
CA SER A 73 -24.55 -2.16 -50.66
C SER A 73 -25.21 -1.06 -49.82
N SER A 74 -26.22 -1.41 -49.03
CA SER A 74 -26.95 -0.42 -48.23
C SER A 74 -26.21 -0.05 -46.93
N PRO A 75 -26.25 1.23 -46.52
CA PRO A 75 -25.57 1.71 -45.31
C PRO A 75 -26.11 1.07 -44.03
N HIS A 76 -27.26 0.41 -44.08
CA HIS A 76 -27.86 -0.30 -42.95
C HIS A 76 -26.91 -1.33 -42.33
N ALA A 77 -26.27 -2.18 -43.13
CA ALA A 77 -25.39 -3.22 -42.60
C ALA A 77 -24.20 -2.62 -41.84
N ALA A 78 -23.59 -1.56 -42.40
CA ALA A 78 -22.50 -0.84 -41.76
C ALA A 78 -22.95 -0.08 -40.50
N LEU A 79 -24.17 0.47 -40.48
CA LEU A 79 -24.72 1.15 -39.30
C LEU A 79 -25.12 0.17 -38.18
N ILE A 80 -25.53 -1.06 -38.53
CA ILE A 80 -25.74 -2.16 -37.57
C ILE A 80 -24.39 -2.58 -36.97
N GLU A 81 -23.38 -2.80 -37.82
CA GLU A 81 -22.03 -3.16 -37.40
C GLU A 81 -21.40 -2.07 -36.51
N ALA A 82 -21.59 -0.80 -36.88
CA ALA A 82 -21.14 0.35 -36.09
C ALA A 82 -21.99 0.61 -34.82
N GLY A 83 -23.06 -0.16 -34.62
CA GLY A 83 -23.89 -0.11 -33.42
C GLY A 83 -24.90 1.05 -33.35
N VAL A 84 -25.11 1.78 -34.45
CA VAL A 84 -26.12 2.85 -34.53
C VAL A 84 -27.54 2.28 -34.68
N LEU A 85 -27.67 1.20 -35.46
CA LEU A 85 -28.91 0.46 -35.65
C LEU A 85 -28.86 -0.89 -34.93
N LEU A 86 -30.03 -1.41 -34.56
CA LEU A 86 -30.23 -2.77 -34.08
C LEU A 86 -30.39 -3.75 -35.26
N PRO A 87 -30.31 -5.09 -35.05
CA PRO A 87 -30.45 -6.07 -36.13
C PRO A 87 -31.79 -6.01 -36.88
N ASP A 88 -32.86 -5.56 -36.21
CA ASP A 88 -34.19 -5.29 -36.76
C ASP A 88 -34.28 -3.94 -37.50
N ARG A 89 -33.18 -3.17 -37.51
CA ARG A 89 -32.99 -1.85 -38.13
C ARG A 89 -33.60 -0.69 -37.36
N ASP A 90 -34.11 -0.91 -36.16
CA ASP A 90 -34.50 0.19 -35.29
C ASP A 90 -33.27 0.96 -34.78
N GLU A 91 -33.45 2.24 -34.49
CA GLU A 91 -32.37 3.08 -33.96
C GLU A 91 -32.07 2.70 -32.50
N ARG A 92 -30.82 2.33 -32.21
CA ARG A 92 -30.40 1.89 -30.87
C ARG A 92 -30.65 2.96 -29.79
N PHE A 93 -30.48 4.22 -30.16
CA PHE A 93 -30.49 5.35 -29.22
C PHE A 93 -31.85 6.04 -29.11
N LEU A 94 -32.94 5.39 -29.52
CA LEU A 94 -34.27 6.00 -29.51
C LEU A 94 -34.60 6.64 -28.14
N ASN A 95 -34.99 7.92 -28.19
CA ASN A 95 -35.26 8.79 -27.03
C ASN A 95 -34.05 8.99 -26.10
N CYS A 96 -32.85 9.07 -26.65
CA CYS A 96 -31.63 9.35 -25.91
C CYS A 96 -30.95 10.63 -26.43
N LEU A 97 -30.25 11.32 -25.53
CA LEU A 97 -29.17 12.22 -25.91
C LEU A 97 -28.05 11.39 -26.51
N THR A 98 -27.45 11.85 -27.60
CA THR A 98 -26.34 11.16 -28.28
C THR A 98 -25.04 11.93 -28.13
N PHE A 99 -23.96 11.20 -27.85
CA PHE A 99 -22.62 11.73 -27.65
C PHE A 99 -21.65 11.00 -28.59
N PRO A 100 -21.08 11.69 -29.57
CA PRO A 100 -20.04 11.11 -30.42
C PRO A 100 -18.76 10.83 -29.64
N LEU A 101 -18.22 9.63 -29.84
CA LEU A 101 -16.91 9.23 -29.33
C LEU A 101 -15.89 9.47 -30.44
N ILE A 102 -14.98 10.41 -30.21
CA ILE A 102 -14.03 10.90 -31.21
C ILE A 102 -12.63 10.41 -30.82
N HIS A 103 -11.89 9.84 -31.78
CA HIS A 103 -10.50 9.44 -31.54
C HIS A 103 -9.61 10.70 -31.35
N PRO A 104 -8.51 10.65 -30.58
CA PRO A 104 -7.62 11.81 -30.42
C PRO A 104 -6.98 12.31 -31.72
N ASP A 105 -6.79 11.42 -32.70
CA ASP A 105 -6.36 11.79 -34.06
C ASP A 105 -7.49 12.37 -34.95
N GLY A 106 -8.70 12.50 -34.39
CA GLY A 106 -9.91 12.92 -35.09
C GLY A 106 -10.76 11.76 -35.59
N GLY A 107 -12.00 12.09 -36.00
CA GLY A 107 -12.97 11.14 -36.53
C GLY A 107 -13.83 10.46 -35.47
N VAL A 108 -15.12 10.29 -35.76
CA VAL A 108 -16.06 9.55 -34.90
C VAL A 108 -15.80 8.04 -35.02
N THR A 109 -15.51 7.40 -33.90
CA THR A 109 -15.28 5.95 -33.80
C THR A 109 -16.54 5.19 -33.39
N ALA A 110 -17.42 5.83 -32.63
CA ALA A 110 -18.71 5.28 -32.21
C ALA A 110 -19.63 6.41 -31.70
N LEU A 111 -20.89 6.06 -31.46
CA LEU A 111 -21.84 6.90 -30.72
C LEU A 111 -22.22 6.20 -29.42
N CYS A 112 -22.44 6.98 -28.37
CA CYS A 112 -23.13 6.51 -27.18
C CYS A 112 -24.39 7.33 -26.91
N GLY A 113 -25.42 6.68 -26.38
CA GLY A 113 -26.67 7.29 -25.98
C GLY A 113 -26.77 7.41 -24.47
N MET A 114 -27.56 8.35 -24.00
CA MET A 114 -27.99 8.43 -22.61
C MET A 114 -29.49 8.70 -22.55
N ARG A 115 -30.22 7.77 -21.94
CA ARG A 115 -31.67 7.89 -21.74
C ARG A 115 -31.94 8.91 -20.65
N ILE A 116 -32.90 9.80 -20.91
CA ILE A 116 -33.33 10.84 -19.99
C ILE A 116 -34.78 10.59 -19.56
N PRO A 117 -35.17 10.95 -18.32
CA PRO A 117 -34.36 11.62 -17.28
C PRO A 117 -33.49 10.67 -16.43
N GLU A 118 -33.55 9.36 -16.64
CA GLU A 118 -32.94 8.36 -15.74
C GLU A 118 -31.41 8.39 -15.74
N GLY A 119 -30.78 8.92 -16.79
CA GLY A 119 -29.33 8.98 -16.94
C GLY A 119 -28.69 7.64 -17.30
N GLN A 120 -29.47 6.68 -17.80
CA GLN A 120 -28.98 5.35 -18.17
C GLN A 120 -28.21 5.42 -19.50
N LEU A 121 -26.95 4.97 -19.49
CA LEU A 121 -26.14 4.86 -20.71
C LEU A 121 -26.66 3.72 -21.60
N VAL A 122 -26.73 4.01 -22.91
CA VAL A 122 -27.03 3.08 -23.98
C VAL A 122 -25.81 3.04 -24.89
N ILE A 123 -25.09 1.93 -24.88
CA ILE A 123 -23.86 1.75 -25.65
C ILE A 123 -23.97 0.54 -26.60
N PRO A 124 -23.24 0.53 -27.73
CA PRO A 124 -23.02 -0.67 -28.52
C PRO A 124 -22.39 -1.81 -27.69
N GLU A 125 -22.50 -3.06 -28.17
CA GLU A 125 -21.91 -4.23 -27.49
C GLU A 125 -20.39 -4.17 -27.39
N ALA A 126 -19.74 -3.57 -28.39
CA ALA A 126 -18.32 -3.32 -28.41
C ALA A 126 -18.06 -1.86 -28.77
N LEU A 127 -17.33 -1.16 -27.91
CA LEU A 127 -16.87 0.20 -28.15
C LEU A 127 -15.35 0.20 -28.37
N PRO A 128 -14.84 0.89 -29.41
CA PRO A 128 -13.40 1.06 -29.61
C PRO A 128 -12.74 1.87 -28.48
N LEU A 129 -13.46 2.87 -27.96
CA LEU A 129 -13.04 3.74 -26.86
C LEU A 129 -14.23 3.98 -25.94
N HIS A 130 -13.99 4.07 -24.63
CA HIS A 130 -15.02 4.30 -23.61
C HIS A 130 -14.90 5.70 -22.99
N LEU A 131 -14.20 6.61 -23.67
CA LEU A 131 -13.98 7.99 -23.25
C LEU A 131 -14.63 8.96 -24.21
N TRP A 132 -15.62 9.71 -23.72
CA TRP A 132 -16.10 10.90 -24.39
C TRP A 132 -15.10 12.04 -24.19
N ASN A 133 -14.91 12.84 -25.25
CA ASN A 133 -13.87 13.86 -25.36
C ASN A 133 -12.42 13.33 -25.21
N ALA A 134 -12.13 12.15 -25.78
CA ALA A 134 -10.77 11.62 -25.82
C ALA A 134 -9.70 12.55 -26.48
N PRO A 135 -10.02 13.47 -27.41
CA PRO A 135 -9.01 14.42 -27.91
C PRO A 135 -8.34 15.26 -26.82
N ALA A 136 -9.00 15.50 -25.68
CA ALA A 136 -8.40 16.20 -24.54
C ALA A 136 -7.14 15.48 -23.98
N LEU A 137 -7.05 14.16 -24.13
CA LEU A 137 -5.93 13.33 -23.70
C LEU A 137 -4.61 13.73 -24.39
N ALA A 138 -4.68 14.21 -25.63
CA ALA A 138 -3.49 14.60 -26.41
C ALA A 138 -2.87 15.93 -25.97
N SER A 139 -3.64 16.77 -25.25
CA SER A 139 -3.21 18.13 -24.87
C SER A 139 -3.01 18.29 -23.37
N HIS A 140 -3.47 17.35 -22.55
CA HIS A 140 -3.47 17.50 -21.09
C HIS A 140 -2.94 16.25 -20.38
N PRO A 141 -1.90 16.39 -19.54
CA PRO A 141 -1.35 15.27 -18.77
C PRO A 141 -2.20 14.89 -17.54
N GLU A 142 -3.11 15.77 -17.11
CA GLU A 142 -4.11 15.53 -16.05
C GLU A 142 -5.52 15.67 -16.65
N ILE A 143 -6.37 14.67 -16.45
CA ILE A 143 -7.74 14.62 -17.01
C ILE A 143 -8.77 14.63 -15.90
N LEU A 144 -9.77 15.51 -16.01
CA LEU A 144 -10.90 15.55 -15.08
C LEU A 144 -12.05 14.70 -15.63
N LEU A 145 -12.32 13.56 -15.02
CA LEU A 145 -13.20 12.54 -15.59
C LEU A 145 -14.52 12.44 -14.82
N GLY A 146 -15.63 12.69 -15.51
CA GLY A 146 -16.99 12.46 -15.02
C GLY A 146 -17.45 11.01 -15.18
N ALA A 147 -18.45 10.60 -14.39
CA ALA A 147 -19.01 9.24 -14.42
C ALA A 147 -19.78 8.93 -15.71
N THR A 148 -20.22 9.97 -16.42
CA THR A 148 -20.96 9.90 -17.67
C THR A 148 -20.47 10.96 -18.65
N PRO A 149 -20.81 10.88 -19.96
CA PRO A 149 -20.53 11.95 -20.91
C PRO A 149 -21.22 13.27 -20.52
N LEU A 150 -22.39 13.19 -19.89
CA LEU A 150 -23.12 14.37 -19.40
C LEU A 150 -22.37 15.08 -18.24
N ASP A 151 -21.76 14.32 -17.33
CA ASP A 151 -20.88 14.90 -16.31
C ASP A 151 -19.65 15.55 -16.95
N GLY A 152 -19.06 14.92 -17.97
CA GLY A 152 -17.97 15.51 -18.75
C GLY A 152 -18.38 16.84 -19.40
N LEU A 153 -19.57 16.90 -19.99
CA LEU A 153 -20.13 18.11 -20.60
C LEU A 153 -20.36 19.21 -19.56
N ALA A 154 -20.84 18.86 -18.36
CA ALA A 154 -20.99 19.79 -17.25
C ALA A 154 -19.67 20.41 -16.79
N LEU A 155 -18.60 19.62 -16.76
CA LEU A 155 -17.26 20.09 -16.46
C LEU A 155 -16.70 21.01 -17.56
N GLN A 156 -16.93 20.69 -18.84
CA GLN A 156 -16.59 21.58 -19.96
C GLN A 156 -17.34 22.92 -19.85
N LYS A 157 -18.65 22.89 -19.53
CA LYS A 157 -19.46 24.09 -19.30
C LYS A 157 -18.94 24.95 -18.13
N ALA A 158 -18.33 24.33 -17.13
CA ALA A 158 -17.68 25.02 -16.02
C ALA A 158 -16.26 25.53 -16.32
N GLY A 159 -15.77 25.34 -17.56
CA GLY A 159 -14.50 25.90 -18.05
C GLY A 159 -13.29 24.99 -17.86
N TYR A 160 -13.47 23.68 -17.71
CA TYR A 160 -12.37 22.71 -17.60
C TYR A 160 -12.10 22.03 -18.95
N PRO A 161 -11.15 22.52 -19.77
CA PRO A 161 -10.92 22.00 -21.13
C PRO A 161 -10.36 20.57 -21.14
N ASN A 162 -9.76 20.12 -20.05
CA ASN A 162 -9.24 18.77 -19.83
C ASN A 162 -10.31 17.79 -19.33
N ALA A 163 -11.60 18.16 -19.40
CA ALA A 163 -12.68 17.33 -18.91
C ALA A 163 -13.16 16.29 -19.93
N CYS A 164 -13.30 15.05 -19.46
CA CYS A 164 -13.82 13.91 -20.21
C CYS A 164 -15.00 13.26 -19.48
N GLY A 165 -15.69 12.33 -20.12
CA GLY A 165 -16.75 11.53 -19.50
C GLY A 165 -16.66 10.05 -19.88
N LEU A 166 -17.08 9.16 -18.97
CA LEU A 166 -17.10 7.72 -19.23
C LEU A 166 -18.31 7.30 -20.06
N ALA A 167 -18.07 6.64 -21.18
CA ALA A 167 -19.06 6.00 -22.04
C ALA A 167 -19.08 4.48 -21.81
N GLY A 168 -19.12 4.06 -20.55
CA GLY A 168 -19.00 2.65 -20.14
C GLY A 168 -17.71 2.39 -19.36
N ARG A 169 -17.34 1.11 -19.25
CA ARG A 169 -16.16 0.69 -18.51
C ARG A 169 -14.92 0.79 -19.40
N PRO A 170 -13.84 1.49 -18.97
CA PRO A 170 -12.58 1.54 -19.70
C PRO A 170 -12.04 0.15 -20.05
N GLY A 171 -11.60 -0.01 -21.29
CA GLY A 171 -10.95 -1.22 -21.81
C GLY A 171 -9.45 -1.04 -22.06
N ASP A 172 -8.82 -2.08 -22.62
CA ASP A 172 -7.38 -2.10 -22.89
C ASP A 172 -6.93 -0.96 -23.81
N GLU A 173 -7.78 -0.59 -24.76
CA GLU A 173 -7.50 0.50 -25.69
C GLU A 173 -7.44 1.86 -25.00
N ASP A 174 -8.36 2.11 -24.06
CA ASP A 174 -8.35 3.33 -23.25
C ASP A 174 -7.05 3.41 -22.42
N HIS A 175 -6.62 2.28 -21.83
CA HIS A 175 -5.36 2.20 -21.08
C HIS A 175 -4.12 2.44 -21.96
N ARG A 176 -4.12 1.90 -23.19
CA ARG A 176 -3.06 2.13 -24.17
C ARG A 176 -2.98 3.60 -24.53
N LEU A 177 -4.11 4.20 -24.89
CA LEU A 177 -4.20 5.58 -25.35
C LEU A 177 -3.74 6.58 -24.29
N LEU A 178 -4.16 6.38 -23.04
CA LEU A 178 -3.70 7.19 -21.90
C LEU A 178 -2.17 7.16 -21.76
N ARG A 179 -1.56 5.99 -21.93
CA ARG A 179 -0.10 5.82 -21.83
C ARG A 179 0.62 6.47 -23.01
N GLU A 180 0.15 6.24 -24.23
CA GLU A 180 0.77 6.76 -25.46
C GLU A 180 0.71 8.28 -25.54
N LEU A 181 -0.39 8.87 -25.09
CA LEU A 181 -0.58 10.32 -25.07
C LEU A 181 0.02 10.99 -23.82
N GLY A 182 0.66 10.23 -22.94
CA GLY A 182 1.40 10.77 -21.79
C GLY A 182 0.51 11.31 -20.67
N VAL A 183 -0.72 10.80 -20.53
CA VAL A 183 -1.60 11.12 -19.42
C VAL A 183 -1.06 10.44 -18.16
N VAL A 184 -0.64 11.25 -17.19
CA VAL A 184 -0.04 10.76 -15.93
C VAL A 184 -1.05 10.72 -14.80
N ARG A 185 -2.15 11.47 -14.91
CA ARG A 185 -3.16 11.55 -13.85
C ARG A 185 -4.59 11.66 -14.37
N ILE A 186 -5.51 10.98 -13.68
CA ILE A 186 -6.95 11.12 -13.83
C ILE A 186 -7.55 11.55 -12.49
N VAL A 187 -8.38 12.59 -12.52
CA VAL A 187 -9.16 13.08 -11.37
C VAL A 187 -10.63 12.71 -11.59
N LEU A 188 -11.12 11.74 -10.82
CA LEU A 188 -12.46 11.18 -10.89
C LEU A 188 -13.45 12.08 -10.14
N ALA A 189 -14.31 12.79 -10.87
CA ALA A 189 -15.32 13.70 -10.33
C ALA A 189 -16.70 13.03 -10.31
N GLY A 190 -17.23 12.79 -9.10
CA GLY A 190 -18.56 12.18 -8.93
C GLY A 190 -18.64 10.70 -9.30
N VAL A 191 -17.50 10.04 -9.58
CA VAL A 191 -17.47 8.60 -9.86
C VAL A 191 -17.34 7.82 -8.55
N THR A 192 -18.41 7.14 -8.15
CA THR A 192 -18.46 6.34 -6.91
C THR A 192 -17.72 5.02 -7.06
N ASP A 193 -17.69 4.48 -8.27
CA ASP A 193 -17.18 3.15 -8.57
C ASP A 193 -15.72 3.17 -9.05
N GLU A 194 -15.09 2.00 -8.96
CA GLU A 194 -13.74 1.72 -9.40
C GLU A 194 -13.65 1.70 -10.95
N CYS A 195 -13.23 2.81 -11.57
CA CYS A 195 -13.18 2.95 -13.04
C CYS A 195 -12.17 2.01 -13.73
N GLY A 196 -11.29 1.34 -12.97
CA GLY A 196 -10.41 0.30 -13.50
C GLY A 196 -9.28 0.78 -14.42
N PHE A 197 -8.88 2.07 -14.38
CA PHE A 197 -7.74 2.54 -15.17
C PHE A 197 -6.40 1.94 -14.69
N ILE A 198 -5.63 1.40 -15.63
CA ILE A 198 -4.34 0.75 -15.34
C ILE A 198 -3.18 1.61 -15.84
N GLY A 199 -2.25 1.92 -14.94
CA GLY A 199 -0.97 2.55 -15.30
C GLY A 199 -0.96 4.08 -15.26
N VAL A 200 -2.01 4.69 -14.72
CA VAL A 200 -2.17 6.13 -14.52
C VAL A 200 -2.51 6.43 -13.06
N GLU A 201 -2.06 7.55 -12.50
CA GLU A 201 -2.41 7.96 -11.14
C GLU A 201 -3.88 8.40 -11.10
N CYS A 202 -4.70 7.81 -10.22
CA CYS A 202 -6.10 8.21 -10.08
C CYS A 202 -6.33 8.91 -8.73
N LEU A 203 -6.96 10.08 -8.78
CA LEU A 203 -7.43 10.83 -7.62
C LEU A 203 -8.97 10.92 -7.66
N ARG A 204 -9.62 10.96 -6.50
CA ARG A 204 -11.05 11.23 -6.32
C ARG A 204 -11.25 12.69 -5.96
N LEU A 205 -12.16 13.35 -6.66
CA LEU A 205 -12.66 14.67 -6.30
C LEU A 205 -14.02 14.51 -5.61
N CYS A 206 -14.05 14.75 -4.30
CA CYS A 206 -15.27 14.62 -3.50
C CYS A 206 -16.10 15.91 -3.55
N LEU A 207 -17.06 15.99 -4.47
CA LEU A 207 -17.97 17.11 -4.56
C LEU A 207 -18.96 17.15 -3.37
N PRO A 208 -19.46 18.35 -2.99
CA PRO A 208 -20.34 18.51 -1.83
C PRO A 208 -21.59 17.63 -1.89
N GLY A 209 -21.84 16.91 -0.80
CA GLY A 209 -23.00 16.01 -0.68
C GLY A 209 -22.93 14.75 -1.54
N GLY A 210 -21.74 14.39 -2.06
CA GLY A 210 -21.56 13.21 -2.92
C GLY A 210 -22.20 13.35 -4.30
N LYS A 211 -22.52 14.59 -4.70
CA LYS A 211 -23.17 14.89 -5.97
C LYS A 211 -22.24 14.69 -7.16
N SER A 212 -22.79 14.37 -8.33
CA SER A 212 -22.05 14.37 -9.59
C SER A 212 -21.86 15.81 -10.13
N PRO A 213 -20.91 16.05 -11.06
CA PRO A 213 -20.75 17.35 -11.70
C PRO A 213 -22.04 17.93 -12.25
N VAL A 214 -22.85 17.13 -12.98
CA VAL A 214 -24.10 17.64 -13.54
C VAL A 214 -25.14 18.00 -12.46
N GLN A 215 -25.18 17.26 -11.35
CA GLN A 215 -26.08 17.58 -10.24
C GLN A 215 -25.71 18.87 -9.51
N VAL A 216 -24.40 19.17 -9.40
CA VAL A 216 -23.94 20.44 -8.83
C VAL A 216 -24.23 21.58 -9.80
N LEU A 217 -23.99 21.38 -11.10
CA LEU A 217 -24.30 22.36 -12.15
C LEU A 217 -25.79 22.71 -12.16
N ALA A 218 -26.67 21.71 -12.17
CA ALA A 218 -28.12 21.91 -12.17
C ALA A 218 -28.63 22.68 -10.94
N ALA A 219 -27.94 22.56 -9.80
CA ALA A 219 -28.35 23.20 -8.56
C ALA A 219 -27.88 24.66 -8.42
N GLY A 220 -26.77 25.04 -9.03
CA GLY A 220 -26.13 26.35 -8.78
C GLY A 220 -25.43 27.00 -9.98
N GLY A 221 -25.53 26.42 -11.16
CA GLY A 221 -24.90 26.91 -12.39
C GLY A 221 -23.38 26.70 -12.44
N PRO A 222 -22.72 27.19 -13.52
CA PRO A 222 -21.30 26.93 -13.79
C PRO A 222 -20.37 27.42 -12.68
N ALA A 223 -20.59 28.63 -12.16
CA ALA A 223 -19.75 29.20 -11.10
C ALA A 223 -19.80 28.40 -9.79
N ALA A 224 -20.95 27.79 -9.47
CA ALA A 224 -21.07 26.94 -8.29
C ALA A 224 -20.31 25.62 -8.47
N LEU A 225 -20.33 25.03 -9.67
CA LEU A 225 -19.56 23.84 -9.99
C LEU A 225 -18.05 24.11 -9.92
N THR A 226 -17.57 25.21 -10.51
CA THR A 226 -16.16 25.65 -10.40
C THR A 226 -15.75 25.81 -8.94
N ALA A 227 -16.53 26.56 -8.14
CA ALA A 227 -16.25 26.75 -6.73
C ALA A 227 -16.28 25.45 -5.90
N ALA A 228 -17.14 24.49 -6.29
CA ALA A 228 -17.21 23.18 -5.64
C ALA A 228 -15.97 22.33 -5.96
N ILE A 229 -15.48 22.36 -7.21
CA ILE A 229 -14.27 21.65 -7.63
C ILE A 229 -13.03 22.22 -6.94
N ASP A 230 -12.91 23.55 -6.90
CA ASP A 230 -11.74 24.23 -6.31
C ASP A 230 -11.61 23.98 -4.80
N LYS A 231 -12.74 23.81 -4.10
CA LYS A 231 -12.78 23.53 -2.66
C LYS A 231 -12.79 22.03 -2.32
N ALA A 232 -13.05 21.16 -3.29
CA ALA A 232 -13.21 19.74 -3.03
C ALA A 232 -11.86 19.08 -2.72
N PRO A 233 -11.79 18.26 -1.65
CA PRO A 233 -10.57 17.52 -1.36
C PRO A 233 -10.29 16.50 -2.47
N ARG A 234 -9.02 16.42 -2.87
CA ARG A 234 -8.51 15.40 -3.79
C ARG A 234 -7.88 14.27 -2.99
N ASN A 235 -8.57 13.14 -2.89
CA ASN A 235 -8.07 11.96 -2.19
C ASN A 235 -7.56 10.96 -3.21
N THR A 236 -6.45 10.26 -2.98
CA THR A 236 -6.02 9.20 -3.90
C THR A 236 -7.11 8.12 -4.01
N THR A 237 -7.61 7.82 -5.21
CA THR A 237 -8.53 6.67 -5.39
C THR A 237 -7.71 5.40 -5.31
N ALA A 238 -8.09 4.53 -4.39
CA ALA A 238 -7.71 3.13 -4.45
C ALA A 238 -8.55 2.45 -5.56
N SER A 239 -8.01 2.28 -6.78
CA SER A 239 -8.52 1.33 -7.80
C SER A 239 -7.62 1.37 -9.05
N GLY A 240 -7.22 0.26 -9.72
CA GLY A 240 -7.42 -1.18 -9.54
C GLY A 240 -6.63 -1.90 -10.67
N LEU A 241 -6.14 -3.14 -10.61
CA LEU A 241 -6.09 -4.18 -9.61
C LEU A 241 -4.89 -3.98 -8.67
N HIS A 242 -5.16 -3.87 -7.38
CA HIS A 242 -4.15 -3.97 -6.32
C HIS A 242 -4.75 -4.81 -5.21
N GLU A 243 -4.89 -6.11 -5.44
CA GLU A 243 -5.22 -7.01 -4.34
C GLU A 243 -3.91 -7.34 -3.64
N VAL A 244 -3.57 -6.54 -2.62
CA VAL A 244 -2.45 -6.82 -1.71
C VAL A 244 -3.00 -7.61 -0.53
N LEU A 245 -3.05 -8.93 -0.66
CA LEU A 245 -3.46 -9.82 0.43
C LEU A 245 -2.26 -10.10 1.31
N SER A 246 -2.29 -9.61 2.55
CA SER A 246 -1.23 -9.90 3.51
C SER A 246 -1.23 -11.38 3.91
N THR A 247 -0.05 -11.98 3.91
CA THR A 247 0.18 -13.34 4.43
C THR A 247 1.00 -13.27 5.71
N ALA A 248 1.14 -14.38 6.45
CA ALA A 248 1.88 -14.41 7.71
C ALA A 248 3.35 -13.94 7.60
N SER A 249 3.96 -14.01 6.41
CA SER A 249 5.38 -13.69 6.16
C SER A 249 5.62 -12.69 5.02
N GLY A 250 4.56 -12.08 4.47
CA GLY A 250 4.67 -11.19 3.31
C GLY A 250 3.32 -10.76 2.73
N PHE A 251 3.18 -10.77 1.41
CA PHE A 251 1.90 -10.50 0.75
C PHE A 251 1.83 -11.07 -0.66
N THR A 252 0.62 -11.30 -1.14
CA THR A 252 0.34 -11.51 -2.57
C THR A 252 -0.16 -10.20 -3.16
N ALA A 253 0.35 -9.79 -4.32
CA ALA A 253 -0.12 -8.65 -5.10
C ALA A 253 -0.63 -9.13 -6.48
N ARG A 254 -1.77 -8.62 -6.93
CA ARG A 254 -2.29 -8.88 -8.28
C ARG A 254 -2.42 -7.59 -9.06
N PHE A 255 -1.73 -7.50 -10.20
CA PHE A 255 -1.78 -6.36 -11.14
C PHE A 255 -2.18 -6.88 -12.53
N GLY A 256 -3.33 -6.46 -13.06
CA GLY A 256 -3.85 -7.08 -14.28
C GLY A 256 -4.08 -8.60 -14.09
N GLY A 257 -3.67 -9.39 -15.08
CA GLY A 257 -3.63 -10.87 -15.02
C GLY A 257 -2.38 -11.45 -14.33
N ARG A 258 -1.52 -10.61 -13.74
CA ARG A 258 -0.23 -11.03 -13.15
C ARG A 258 -0.33 -11.10 -11.64
N ARG A 259 0.06 -12.23 -11.05
CA ARG A 259 0.03 -12.49 -9.61
C ARG A 259 1.44 -12.66 -9.09
N TYR A 260 1.82 -11.81 -8.15
CA TYR A 260 3.11 -11.82 -7.46
C TYR A 260 2.91 -12.26 -6.00
N GLU A 261 3.73 -13.17 -5.53
CA GLU A 261 3.81 -13.56 -4.13
C GLU A 261 5.16 -13.12 -3.58
N LEU A 262 5.14 -12.24 -2.58
CA LEU A 262 6.32 -11.67 -1.95
C LEU A 262 6.47 -12.27 -0.55
N MET A 263 7.66 -12.81 -0.28
CA MET A 263 8.02 -13.49 0.94
C MET A 263 9.37 -12.98 1.45
N GLY A 264 9.61 -13.10 2.76
CA GLY A 264 10.93 -12.79 3.34
C GLY A 264 11.33 -11.32 3.15
N ILE A 265 10.39 -10.39 3.34
CA ILE A 265 10.63 -8.95 3.18
C ILE A 265 11.59 -8.47 4.26
N ASP A 266 12.80 -8.11 3.86
CA ASP A 266 13.84 -7.56 4.71
C ASP A 266 14.14 -6.11 4.32
N LYS A 267 13.60 -5.18 5.12
CA LYS A 267 13.63 -3.73 4.89
C LYS A 267 14.54 -3.04 5.91
N SER A 268 15.41 -2.16 5.42
CA SER A 268 16.25 -1.25 6.20
C SER A 268 16.48 0.06 5.43
N SER A 269 17.17 1.02 6.05
CA SER A 269 17.49 2.34 5.46
C SER A 269 18.21 2.26 4.10
N ARG A 270 18.94 1.17 3.81
CA ARG A 270 19.76 1.01 2.60
C ARG A 270 19.51 -0.27 1.80
N ARG A 271 18.55 -1.10 2.21
CA ARG A 271 18.29 -2.39 1.56
C ARG A 271 16.80 -2.74 1.65
N LEU A 272 16.27 -3.24 0.53
CA LEU A 272 14.90 -3.73 0.46
C LEU A 272 14.88 -5.07 -0.27
N LYS A 273 15.24 -6.14 0.45
CA LYS A 273 15.42 -7.47 -0.10
C LYS A 273 14.15 -8.31 0.08
N VAL A 274 13.71 -8.97 -0.99
CA VAL A 274 12.46 -9.73 -1.06
C VAL A 274 12.66 -10.97 -1.91
N THR A 275 12.03 -12.08 -1.55
CA THR A 275 11.83 -13.21 -2.45
C THR A 275 10.48 -13.03 -3.17
N LEU A 276 10.52 -12.92 -4.50
CA LEU A 276 9.37 -12.79 -5.38
C LEU A 276 9.12 -14.12 -6.09
N ARG A 277 7.88 -14.59 -6.05
CA ARG A 277 7.37 -15.74 -6.80
C ARG A 277 6.23 -15.29 -7.71
N THR A 278 6.19 -15.77 -8.94
CA THR A 278 5.09 -15.54 -9.89
C THR A 278 4.93 -16.72 -10.84
N GLU A 279 3.76 -16.86 -11.43
CA GLU A 279 3.42 -17.95 -12.35
C GLU A 279 2.53 -17.45 -13.50
N ARG A 280 2.75 -17.95 -14.72
CA ARG A 280 1.85 -17.78 -15.87
C ARG A 280 1.91 -19.03 -16.75
N GLY A 281 0.75 -19.61 -17.08
CA GLY A 281 0.65 -20.74 -18.01
C GLY A 281 1.49 -21.96 -17.61
N GLY A 282 1.59 -22.26 -16.31
CA GLY A 282 2.40 -23.36 -15.77
C GLY A 282 3.92 -23.11 -15.70
N ARG A 283 4.39 -21.93 -16.13
CA ARG A 283 5.78 -21.48 -15.94
C ARG A 283 5.89 -20.68 -14.66
N ILE A 284 6.85 -21.02 -13.81
CA ILE A 284 7.09 -20.39 -12.51
C ILE A 284 8.42 -19.65 -12.54
N HIS A 285 8.44 -18.43 -11.99
CA HIS A 285 9.67 -17.69 -11.69
C HIS A 285 9.74 -17.43 -10.18
N VAL A 286 10.91 -17.70 -9.59
CA VAL A 286 11.23 -17.38 -8.19
C VAL A 286 12.62 -16.76 -8.16
N ASP A 287 12.73 -15.55 -7.62
CA ASP A 287 14.01 -14.87 -7.45
C ASP A 287 14.03 -14.02 -6.17
N THR A 288 15.23 -13.75 -5.65
CA THR A 288 15.44 -12.85 -4.52
C THR A 288 16.02 -11.53 -5.00
N VAL A 289 15.17 -10.50 -5.02
CA VAL A 289 15.48 -9.16 -5.52
C VAL A 289 15.80 -8.21 -4.37
N ASP A 290 16.80 -7.34 -4.57
CA ASP A 290 16.96 -6.12 -3.77
C ASP A 290 16.39 -4.95 -4.58
N PHE A 291 15.24 -4.43 -4.15
CA PHE A 291 14.54 -3.36 -4.85
C PHE A 291 15.34 -2.04 -4.87
N TYR A 292 16.31 -1.83 -3.98
CA TYR A 292 17.17 -0.63 -4.01
C TYR A 292 18.32 -0.76 -5.03
N SER A 293 18.67 -1.97 -5.45
CA SER A 293 19.67 -2.22 -6.49
C SER A 293 19.10 -2.06 -7.90
N ALA A 294 19.55 -1.05 -8.64
CA ALA A 294 19.14 -0.82 -10.02
C ALA A 294 19.47 -2.01 -10.95
N LYS A 295 20.60 -2.69 -10.71
CA LYS A 295 20.99 -3.90 -11.44
C LYS A 295 20.00 -5.04 -11.18
N SER A 296 19.61 -5.25 -9.92
CA SER A 296 18.66 -6.29 -9.55
C SER A 296 17.27 -6.03 -10.15
N ARG A 297 16.81 -4.77 -10.14
CA ARG A 297 15.54 -4.39 -10.79
C ARG A 297 15.54 -4.66 -12.31
N ARG A 298 16.65 -4.36 -13.00
CA ARG A 298 16.78 -4.62 -14.45
C ARG A 298 16.72 -6.11 -14.79
N ASN A 299 17.45 -6.94 -14.04
CA ASN A 299 17.44 -8.39 -14.24
C ASN A 299 16.04 -8.97 -14.02
N LEU A 300 15.41 -8.62 -12.89
CA LEU A 300 14.04 -9.05 -12.59
C LEU A 300 13.06 -8.60 -13.69
N CYS A 301 13.17 -7.35 -14.15
CA CYS A 301 12.31 -6.84 -15.22
C CYS A 301 12.44 -7.67 -16.50
N GLN A 302 13.67 -8.01 -16.90
CA GLN A 302 13.93 -8.79 -18.10
C GLN A 302 13.27 -10.18 -18.02
N ASP A 303 13.45 -10.87 -16.89
CA ASP A 303 12.88 -12.20 -16.67
C ASP A 303 11.34 -12.18 -16.65
N LEU A 304 10.75 -11.17 -15.99
CA LEU A 304 9.31 -11.01 -15.90
C LEU A 304 8.66 -10.59 -17.22
N CYS A 305 9.34 -9.82 -18.08
CA CYS A 305 8.87 -9.52 -19.43
C CYS A 305 8.72 -10.81 -20.26
N VAL A 306 9.70 -11.72 -20.16
CA VAL A 306 9.67 -13.00 -20.87
C VAL A 306 8.59 -13.91 -20.30
N LEU A 307 8.48 -14.03 -18.98
CA LEU A 307 7.48 -14.89 -18.36
C LEU A 307 6.05 -14.41 -18.64
N HIS A 308 5.82 -13.10 -18.49
CA HIS A 308 4.49 -12.52 -18.61
C HIS A 308 4.15 -12.06 -20.01
N GLU A 309 5.04 -12.14 -21.00
CA GLU A 309 4.78 -11.67 -22.37
C GLU A 309 4.27 -10.21 -22.38
N GLU A 310 4.81 -9.38 -21.49
CA GLU A 310 4.45 -7.97 -21.32
C GLU A 310 5.62 -7.07 -21.73
N PRO A 311 5.36 -5.84 -22.20
CA PRO A 311 6.40 -4.89 -22.52
C PRO A 311 7.06 -4.33 -21.24
N ALA A 312 8.35 -4.00 -21.33
CA ALA A 312 9.16 -3.52 -20.20
C ALA A 312 8.50 -2.39 -19.37
N PRO A 313 7.87 -1.36 -19.96
CA PRO A 313 7.22 -0.31 -19.16
C PRO A 313 6.12 -0.81 -18.22
N VAL A 314 5.41 -1.89 -18.59
CA VAL A 314 4.36 -2.49 -17.75
C VAL A 314 4.98 -3.20 -16.55
N ILE A 315 6.03 -3.99 -16.78
CA ILE A 315 6.74 -4.72 -15.72
C ILE A 315 7.52 -3.76 -14.82
N GLU A 316 8.12 -2.70 -15.34
CA GLU A 316 8.77 -1.66 -14.56
C GLU A 316 7.79 -0.93 -13.63
N ALA A 317 6.57 -0.66 -14.11
CA ALA A 317 5.49 -0.10 -13.30
C ALA A 317 5.08 -1.07 -12.17
N ASP A 318 4.95 -2.36 -12.47
CA ASP A 318 4.64 -3.40 -11.49
C ASP A 318 5.75 -3.52 -10.43
N ILE A 319 7.02 -3.55 -10.83
CA ILE A 319 8.18 -3.55 -9.90
C ILE A 319 8.16 -2.32 -9.00
N SER A 320 7.87 -1.15 -9.56
CA SER A 320 7.77 0.10 -8.80
C SER A 320 6.64 0.06 -7.76
N ARG A 321 5.52 -0.57 -8.10
CA ARG A 321 4.38 -0.79 -7.19
C ARG A 321 4.71 -1.79 -6.09
N LEU A 322 5.38 -2.89 -6.42
CA LEU A 322 5.84 -3.88 -5.42
C LEU A 322 6.82 -3.24 -4.43
N MET A 323 7.78 -2.46 -4.95
CA MET A 323 8.72 -1.70 -4.14
C MET A 323 8.01 -0.77 -3.16
N ARG A 324 7.08 0.07 -3.64
CA ARG A 324 6.26 0.94 -2.78
C ARG A 324 5.42 0.16 -1.77
N ALA A 325 4.85 -0.97 -2.17
CA ALA A 325 4.07 -1.82 -1.26
C ALA A 325 4.96 -2.40 -0.15
N CYS A 326 6.21 -2.77 -0.46
CA CYS A 326 7.19 -3.17 0.54
C CYS A 326 7.65 -2.00 1.43
N GLU A 327 7.82 -0.79 0.88
CA GLU A 327 8.19 0.42 1.62
C GLU A 327 7.09 0.88 2.59
N ASN A 328 5.84 0.86 2.14
CA ASN A 328 4.66 1.27 2.90
C ASN A 328 4.23 0.25 3.95
N ARG A 329 4.74 -0.99 3.89
CA ARG A 329 4.53 -1.92 4.99
C ARG A 329 5.21 -1.33 6.23
N PRO A 330 4.52 -1.28 7.38
CA PRO A 330 5.20 -0.96 8.62
C PRO A 330 6.40 -1.89 8.69
N ASP A 331 7.59 -1.34 8.91
CA ASP A 331 8.75 -2.19 9.13
C ASP A 331 8.32 -3.17 10.22
N THR A 332 8.37 -4.46 9.91
CA THR A 332 8.29 -5.49 10.95
C THR A 332 9.41 -5.31 11.98
N ASN A 333 10.40 -4.46 11.69
CA ASN A 333 11.49 -4.03 12.56
C ASN A 333 11.46 -2.53 12.99
N ALA A 334 10.47 -1.69 12.62
CA ALA A 334 10.36 -0.34 13.17
C ALA A 334 9.57 -0.40 14.46
N VAL A 335 10.31 -0.32 15.54
CA VAL A 335 10.04 0.52 16.71
C VAL A 335 8.78 1.38 16.50
N GLN A 336 7.66 0.93 17.06
CA GLN A 336 6.44 1.75 17.13
C GLN A 336 6.81 3.11 17.73
N PRO A 337 6.35 4.24 17.17
CA PRO A 337 6.51 5.52 17.84
C PRO A 337 5.88 5.39 19.24
N PRO A 338 6.53 5.89 20.30
CA PRO A 338 6.07 5.69 21.66
C PRO A 338 4.63 6.18 21.76
N ALA A 339 3.74 5.29 22.21
CA ALA A 339 2.33 5.61 22.40
C ALA A 339 2.23 6.89 23.24
N VAL A 340 1.55 7.92 22.71
CA VAL A 340 1.36 9.19 23.42
C VAL A 340 0.58 8.90 24.69
N MET A 341 1.28 8.92 25.82
CA MET A 341 0.74 8.56 27.13
C MET A 341 -0.31 9.59 27.55
N SER A 342 -1.52 9.14 27.85
CA SER A 342 -2.56 9.99 28.42
C SER A 342 -2.17 10.46 29.82
N ARG A 343 -2.81 11.53 30.31
CA ARG A 343 -2.59 12.05 31.68
C ARG A 343 -2.82 10.97 32.74
N PHE A 344 -3.89 10.19 32.59
CA PHE A 344 -4.22 9.10 33.53
C PHE A 344 -3.15 8.01 33.55
N GLU A 345 -2.71 7.56 32.37
CA GLU A 345 -1.65 6.55 32.26
C GLU A 345 -0.32 7.01 32.86
N ARG A 346 -0.03 8.32 32.75
CA ARG A 346 1.15 8.92 33.37
C ARG A 346 1.06 8.93 34.89
N GLU A 347 -0.07 9.36 35.45
CA GLU A 347 -0.30 9.36 36.89
C GLU A 347 -0.25 7.93 37.46
N GLU A 348 -0.82 6.94 36.75
CA GLU A 348 -0.74 5.52 37.12
C GLU A 348 0.71 5.00 37.13
N ALA A 349 1.48 5.30 36.08
CA ALA A 349 2.87 4.86 35.95
C ALA A 349 3.80 5.53 36.99
N GLU A 350 3.60 6.82 37.28
CA GLU A 350 4.33 7.53 38.33
C GLU A 350 4.00 6.97 39.72
N SER A 351 2.72 6.70 39.98
CA SER A 351 2.26 6.09 41.22
C SER A 351 2.87 4.69 41.42
N PHE A 352 2.90 3.88 40.35
CA PHE A 352 3.56 2.57 40.36
C PHE A 352 5.04 2.69 40.72
N GLY A 353 5.78 3.59 40.07
CA GLY A 353 7.21 3.79 40.32
C GLY A 353 7.56 4.33 41.71
N ARG A 354 6.62 4.99 42.39
CA ARG A 354 6.80 5.54 43.76
C ARG A 354 6.31 4.60 44.86
N ASP A 355 5.73 3.45 44.52
CA ASP A 355 5.19 2.51 45.51
C ASP A 355 6.34 1.88 46.34
N PRO A 356 6.32 1.98 47.69
CA PRO A 356 7.34 1.36 48.54
C PRO A 356 7.44 -0.16 48.38
N ARG A 357 6.40 -0.81 47.86
CA ARG A 357 6.34 -2.26 47.59
C ARG A 357 6.58 -2.59 46.11
N LEU A 358 7.22 -1.69 45.36
CA LEU A 358 7.45 -1.83 43.92
C LEU A 358 8.01 -3.21 43.54
N LEU A 359 9.01 -3.72 44.26
CA LEU A 359 9.62 -5.02 43.96
C LEU A 359 8.64 -6.18 44.12
N ASP A 360 7.81 -6.18 45.17
CA ASP A 360 6.81 -7.23 45.36
C ASP A 360 5.68 -7.13 44.34
N ARG A 361 5.34 -5.91 43.90
CA ARG A 361 4.38 -5.71 42.80
C ARG A 361 4.91 -6.22 41.47
N ILE A 362 6.16 -5.92 41.12
CA ILE A 362 6.83 -6.46 39.93
C ILE A 362 6.80 -7.99 39.95
N LEU A 363 7.11 -8.61 41.10
CA LEU A 363 7.08 -10.07 41.25
C LEU A 363 5.69 -10.66 41.04
N ALA A 364 4.65 -10.02 41.58
CA ALA A 364 3.26 -10.41 41.35
C ALA A 364 2.85 -10.24 39.87
N ASP A 365 3.33 -9.18 39.21
CA ASP A 365 3.07 -8.94 37.79
C ASP A 365 3.74 -10.03 36.91
N TYR A 366 4.96 -10.49 37.24
CA TYR A 366 5.56 -11.67 36.60
C TYR A 366 4.69 -12.94 36.74
N GLU A 367 4.09 -13.15 37.91
CA GLU A 367 3.18 -14.28 38.12
C GLU A 367 1.91 -14.14 37.29
N ALA A 368 1.37 -12.92 37.13
CA ALA A 368 0.24 -12.66 36.23
C ALA A 368 0.59 -12.97 34.76
N LEU A 369 1.83 -12.72 34.33
CA LEU A 369 2.33 -13.14 33.01
C LEU A 369 2.46 -14.67 32.87
N GLY A 370 2.54 -15.37 34.00
CA GLY A 370 2.55 -16.82 34.09
C GLY A 370 3.87 -17.45 34.50
N LEU A 371 4.81 -16.64 34.99
CA LEU A 371 6.07 -17.12 35.54
C LEU A 371 5.96 -17.22 37.07
N VAL A 372 5.87 -18.44 37.60
CA VAL A 372 5.73 -18.70 39.05
C VAL A 372 7.09 -19.04 39.66
N GLY A 373 7.31 -18.72 40.93
CA GLY A 373 8.60 -18.97 41.60
C GLY A 373 9.68 -17.98 41.14
N GLU A 374 10.94 -18.41 41.06
CA GLU A 374 12.03 -17.64 40.42
C GLU A 374 12.27 -16.23 40.98
N ARG A 375 12.02 -15.99 42.28
CA ARG A 375 12.05 -14.63 42.86
C ARG A 375 13.34 -13.86 42.54
N ALA A 376 14.49 -14.46 42.78
CA ALA A 376 15.79 -13.83 42.52
C ALA A 376 15.99 -13.54 41.02
N ASN A 377 15.68 -14.52 40.18
CA ASN A 377 15.86 -14.42 38.73
C ASN A 377 14.94 -13.39 38.08
N LYS A 378 13.68 -13.31 38.51
CA LYS A 378 12.72 -12.28 38.08
C LYS A 378 13.27 -10.87 38.35
N LEU A 379 13.76 -10.63 39.56
CA LEU A 379 14.28 -9.31 39.94
C LEU A 379 15.58 -9.00 39.19
N LEU A 380 16.51 -9.95 39.10
CA LEU A 380 17.75 -9.79 38.32
C LEU A 380 17.45 -9.41 36.88
N CYS A 381 16.58 -10.17 36.21
CA CYS A 381 16.22 -9.90 34.82
C CYS A 381 15.50 -8.56 34.65
N TYR A 382 14.58 -8.19 35.54
CA TYR A 382 13.90 -6.91 35.47
C TYR A 382 14.86 -5.73 35.65
N LEU A 383 15.73 -5.80 36.66
CA LEU A 383 16.72 -4.75 36.93
C LEU A 383 17.74 -4.64 35.79
N ALA A 384 18.22 -5.77 35.27
CA ALA A 384 19.10 -5.77 34.11
C ALA A 384 18.44 -5.15 32.87
N ALA A 385 17.16 -5.43 32.62
CA ALA A 385 16.41 -4.82 31.53
C ALA A 385 16.30 -3.29 31.67
N VAL A 386 16.03 -2.78 32.89
CA VAL A 386 15.96 -1.33 33.16
C VAL A 386 17.33 -0.66 33.12
N SER A 387 18.39 -1.38 33.49
CA SER A 387 19.78 -0.86 33.50
C SER A 387 20.29 -0.43 32.13
N ARG A 388 19.60 -0.77 31.02
CA ARG A 388 19.89 -0.25 29.66
C ARG A 388 19.96 1.28 29.59
N LEU A 389 19.31 1.98 30.52
CA LEU A 389 19.31 3.43 30.61
C LEU A 389 20.58 3.98 31.30
N MET A 390 21.35 3.14 31.98
CA MET A 390 22.61 3.50 32.65
C MET A 390 23.77 3.50 31.65
N SER A 391 24.89 4.10 32.04
CA SER A 391 26.14 4.07 31.25
C SER A 391 26.74 2.67 31.16
N GLU A 392 26.57 1.86 32.21
CA GLU A 392 27.06 0.48 32.30
C GLU A 392 25.90 -0.47 32.61
N PRO A 393 25.13 -0.91 31.59
CA PRO A 393 24.03 -1.84 31.79
C PRO A 393 24.50 -3.23 32.23
N LEU A 394 23.67 -3.88 33.04
CA LEU A 394 23.86 -5.28 33.41
C LEU A 394 23.45 -6.18 32.23
N SER A 395 24.25 -7.22 32.01
CA SER A 395 23.94 -8.29 31.05
C SER A 395 23.71 -9.60 31.78
N VAL A 396 22.74 -10.40 31.35
CA VAL A 396 22.31 -11.64 32.03
C VAL A 396 22.46 -12.83 31.10
N MET A 397 23.07 -13.89 31.61
CA MET A 397 23.18 -15.19 30.95
C MET A 397 22.41 -16.23 31.76
N VAL A 398 21.40 -16.84 31.15
CA VAL A 398 20.63 -17.92 31.77
C VAL A 398 21.14 -19.25 31.23
N LEU A 399 21.81 -20.01 32.10
CA LEU A 399 22.39 -21.33 31.83
C LEU A 399 21.57 -22.40 32.56
N SER A 400 20.95 -23.32 31.82
CA SER A 400 20.14 -24.42 32.40
C SER A 400 19.85 -25.49 31.34
N SER A 401 19.24 -26.62 31.71
CA SER A 401 18.92 -27.69 30.76
C SER A 401 17.86 -27.28 29.74
N SER A 402 17.84 -27.93 28.57
CA SER A 402 16.84 -27.65 27.53
C SER A 402 15.43 -27.91 28.06
N GLY A 403 14.49 -27.00 27.79
CA GLY A 403 13.11 -27.11 28.28
C GLY A 403 12.89 -26.73 29.75
N ALA A 404 13.94 -26.34 30.49
CA ALA A 404 13.84 -25.97 31.91
C ALA A 404 13.07 -24.66 32.19
N GLY A 405 12.76 -23.86 31.16
CA GLY A 405 12.02 -22.60 31.30
C GLY A 405 12.87 -21.32 31.17
N LYS A 406 14.12 -21.43 30.71
CA LYS A 406 15.02 -20.28 30.45
C LYS A 406 14.40 -19.22 29.54
N SER A 407 13.86 -19.68 28.40
CA SER A 407 13.19 -18.81 27.44
C SER A 407 11.91 -18.20 28.03
N ALA A 408 11.24 -18.88 28.96
CA ALA A 408 10.06 -18.34 29.63
C ALA A 408 10.41 -17.19 30.58
N LEU A 409 11.53 -17.29 31.31
CA LEU A 409 12.05 -16.20 32.14
C LEU A 409 12.45 -14.98 31.31
N GLN A 410 13.19 -15.20 30.21
CA GLN A 410 13.57 -14.15 29.28
C GLN A 410 12.34 -13.49 28.66
N GLU A 411 11.43 -14.28 28.08
CA GLU A 411 10.22 -13.78 27.41
C GLU A 411 9.31 -12.99 28.36
N ALA A 412 9.10 -13.48 29.59
CA ALA A 412 8.31 -12.76 30.58
C ALA A 412 8.91 -11.38 30.89
N THR A 413 10.24 -11.31 31.00
CA THR A 413 10.96 -10.04 31.24
C THR A 413 10.83 -9.09 30.06
N LEU A 414 11.08 -9.57 28.85
CA LEU A 414 11.01 -8.75 27.64
C LEU A 414 9.61 -8.19 27.40
N ARG A 415 8.56 -8.95 27.72
CA ARG A 415 7.17 -8.49 27.60
C ARG A 415 6.84 -7.32 28.53
N LEU A 416 7.49 -7.24 29.70
CA LEU A 416 7.33 -6.11 30.63
C LEU A 416 8.08 -4.85 30.17
N CYS A 417 8.93 -4.95 29.15
CA CYS A 417 9.68 -3.83 28.60
C CYS A 417 8.94 -3.20 27.42
N PRO A 418 9.06 -1.87 27.21
CA PRO A 418 8.50 -1.23 26.03
C PRO A 418 9.01 -1.93 24.76
N PRO A 419 8.13 -2.29 23.80
CA PRO A 419 8.53 -3.03 22.60
C PRO A 419 9.55 -2.25 21.76
N GLU A 420 9.50 -0.91 21.79
CA GLU A 420 10.50 -0.05 21.16
C GLU A 420 11.92 -0.24 21.71
N ASP A 421 12.05 -0.73 22.94
CA ASP A 421 13.32 -0.87 23.66
C ASP A 421 13.91 -2.28 23.59
N VAL A 422 13.23 -3.21 22.95
CA VAL A 422 13.63 -4.62 22.86
C VAL A 422 14.07 -4.96 21.44
N VAL A 423 15.27 -5.49 21.32
CA VAL A 423 15.82 -6.06 20.08
C VAL A 423 16.02 -7.55 20.32
N LYS A 424 15.01 -8.35 19.94
CA LYS A 424 15.05 -9.82 20.08
C LYS A 424 15.55 -10.45 18.79
N VAL A 425 16.53 -11.35 18.88
CA VAL A 425 17.15 -12.02 17.74
C VAL A 425 17.23 -13.52 17.97
N THR A 426 16.69 -14.29 17.03
CA THR A 426 16.70 -15.76 17.07
C THR A 426 17.98 -16.37 16.49
N SER A 427 18.71 -15.65 15.64
CA SER A 427 20.03 -16.06 15.13
C SER A 427 20.83 -14.85 14.67
N LEU A 428 22.11 -14.80 15.03
CA LEU A 428 23.00 -13.70 14.77
C LEU A 428 24.28 -14.24 14.11
N SER A 429 24.57 -13.81 12.88
CA SER A 429 25.86 -14.11 12.26
C SER A 429 26.97 -13.28 12.90
N GLY A 430 28.20 -13.80 12.93
CA GLY A 430 29.29 -13.19 13.70
C GLY A 430 29.61 -11.73 13.39
N LYS A 431 29.25 -11.23 12.20
CA LYS A 431 29.42 -9.83 11.82
C LYS A 431 28.14 -9.00 11.83
N ALA A 432 26.96 -9.59 12.04
CA ALA A 432 25.68 -8.89 11.87
C ALA A 432 25.53 -7.64 12.74
N LEU A 433 26.05 -7.65 13.97
CA LEU A 433 25.97 -6.50 14.87
C LEU A 433 26.73 -5.28 14.35
N PHE A 434 27.80 -5.45 13.59
CA PHE A 434 28.61 -4.34 13.07
C PHE A 434 27.95 -3.56 11.92
N TYR A 435 26.87 -4.10 11.34
CA TYR A 435 26.16 -3.50 10.22
C TYR A 435 24.77 -2.98 10.59
N LYS A 436 24.42 -2.98 11.88
CA LYS A 436 23.20 -2.35 12.35
C LYS A 436 23.30 -0.82 12.27
N ASP A 437 22.14 -0.14 12.28
CA ASP A 437 22.11 1.31 12.30
C ASP A 437 22.73 1.86 13.59
N LYS A 438 23.32 3.06 13.49
CA LYS A 438 24.19 3.65 14.51
C LYS A 438 23.58 3.69 15.90
N SER A 439 22.30 4.03 16.03
CA SER A 439 21.61 4.15 17.33
C SER A 439 20.69 2.97 17.65
N SER A 440 20.72 1.90 16.84
CA SER A 440 19.74 0.82 16.91
C SER A 440 19.79 -0.01 18.21
N LEU A 441 20.93 0.00 18.92
CA LEU A 441 21.13 -0.73 20.18
C LEU A 441 21.25 0.20 21.39
N LYS A 442 21.29 1.52 21.17
CA LYS A 442 21.50 2.52 22.21
C LYS A 442 20.28 2.58 23.14
N HIS A 443 20.51 2.34 24.42
CA HIS A 443 19.49 2.21 25.46
C HIS A 443 18.44 1.12 25.16
N LYS A 444 18.87 0.03 24.50
CA LYS A 444 18.03 -1.12 24.15
C LYS A 444 18.44 -2.37 24.91
N ILE A 445 17.56 -3.36 24.86
CA ILE A 445 17.78 -4.71 25.36
C ILE A 445 18.02 -5.61 24.15
N LEU A 446 19.23 -6.16 24.02
CA LEU A 446 19.55 -7.16 23.01
C LEU A 446 19.32 -8.56 23.61
N ALA A 447 18.30 -9.27 23.14
CA ALA A 447 17.98 -10.61 23.63
C ALA A 447 18.27 -11.67 22.58
N LEU A 448 19.07 -12.68 22.96
CA LEU A 448 19.54 -13.77 22.12
C LEU A 448 18.96 -15.09 22.65
N GLU A 449 18.29 -15.85 21.79
CA GLU A 449 17.69 -17.15 22.12
C GLU A 449 18.69 -18.32 21.95
N GLU A 450 18.33 -19.51 22.43
CA GLU A 450 19.16 -20.72 22.29
C GLU A 450 19.49 -21.04 20.80
N ASN A 451 20.69 -21.58 20.55
CA ASN A 451 21.24 -21.98 19.22
C ASN A 451 21.51 -20.85 18.20
N ALA A 452 21.61 -19.61 18.64
CA ALA A 452 21.53 -18.42 17.81
C ALA A 452 22.86 -17.75 17.39
N GLY A 453 24.01 -18.44 17.37
CA GLY A 453 25.28 -17.80 16.94
C GLY A 453 25.81 -16.74 17.93
N ALA A 454 25.43 -16.83 19.21
CA ALA A 454 26.08 -16.05 20.27
C ALA A 454 27.59 -16.32 20.31
N ASP A 455 28.01 -17.55 20.02
CA ASP A 455 29.43 -17.91 19.89
C ASP A 455 30.08 -17.25 18.67
N ASP A 456 29.40 -17.29 17.51
CA ASP A 456 29.87 -16.63 16.28
C ASP A 456 30.02 -15.11 16.46
N ALA A 457 29.16 -14.50 17.27
CA ALA A 457 29.14 -13.08 17.56
C ALA A 457 29.72 -12.72 18.95
N ALA A 458 30.37 -13.67 19.64
CA ALA A 458 30.81 -13.50 21.02
C ALA A 458 31.71 -12.26 21.17
N TYR A 459 32.67 -12.10 20.26
CA TYR A 459 33.53 -10.93 20.22
C TYR A 459 32.74 -9.61 20.15
N ALA A 460 31.75 -9.52 19.25
CA ALA A 460 30.93 -8.33 19.09
C ALA A 460 30.09 -8.05 20.34
N ILE A 461 29.52 -9.08 20.96
CA ILE A 461 28.76 -8.94 22.20
C ILE A 461 29.67 -8.43 23.33
N ARG A 462 30.86 -9.02 23.49
CA ARG A 462 31.84 -8.58 24.50
C ARG A 462 32.28 -7.14 24.28
N ALA A 463 32.59 -6.76 23.05
CA ALA A 463 32.98 -5.40 22.69
C ALA A 463 31.84 -4.41 22.98
N LEU A 464 30.59 -4.75 22.64
CA LEU A 464 29.44 -3.91 22.92
C LEU A 464 29.21 -3.69 24.42
N ILE A 465 29.33 -4.75 25.24
CA ILE A 465 29.18 -4.66 26.70
C ILE A 465 30.32 -3.85 27.32
N SER A 466 31.56 -4.04 26.86
CA SER A 466 32.75 -3.47 27.53
C SER A 466 33.08 -2.05 27.06
N ALA A 467 32.97 -1.80 25.76
CA ALA A 467 33.34 -0.52 25.15
C ALA A 467 32.14 0.40 24.94
N GLY A 468 30.92 -0.12 25.05
CA GLY A 468 29.69 0.65 24.80
C GLY A 468 29.47 0.99 23.33
N GLU A 469 30.30 0.47 22.41
CA GLU A 469 30.15 0.67 20.97
C GLU A 469 30.86 -0.40 20.14
N LEU A 470 30.44 -0.53 18.88
CA LEU A 470 31.08 -1.36 17.86
C LEU A 470 31.47 -0.48 16.68
N ILE A 471 32.73 -0.60 16.24
CA ILE A 471 33.24 0.09 15.07
C ILE A 471 33.87 -0.95 14.15
N ILE A 472 33.47 -0.94 12.87
CA ILE A 472 34.13 -1.71 11.82
C ILE A 472 34.40 -0.81 10.61
N GLU A 473 35.54 -1.01 9.97
CA GLU A 473 35.86 -0.41 8.69
C GLU A 473 35.79 -1.48 7.61
N THR A 474 35.06 -1.20 6.53
CA THR A 474 34.88 -2.13 5.41
C THR A 474 35.17 -1.41 4.10
N ALA A 475 35.96 -2.04 3.23
CA ALA A 475 36.17 -1.53 1.89
C ALA A 475 34.90 -1.71 1.05
N VAL A 476 34.30 -0.62 0.61
CA VAL A 476 33.14 -0.59 -0.28
C VAL A 476 33.58 -0.06 -1.63
N LYS A 477 33.16 -0.73 -2.70
CA LYS A 477 33.41 -0.25 -4.06
C LYS A 477 32.46 0.90 -4.38
N ASP A 478 33.02 2.08 -4.63
CA ASP A 478 32.27 3.24 -5.11
C ASP A 478 31.73 2.94 -6.51
N LEU A 479 30.41 2.94 -6.65
CA LEU A 479 29.70 2.61 -7.90
C LEU A 479 29.86 3.69 -8.97
N GLY A 480 30.24 4.91 -8.60
CA GLY A 480 30.50 6.01 -9.54
C GLY A 480 31.95 6.04 -10.03
N THR A 481 32.92 5.79 -9.14
CA THR A 481 34.36 5.90 -9.48
C THR A 481 35.06 4.56 -9.70
N GLY A 482 34.44 3.44 -9.34
CA GLY A 482 35.01 2.10 -9.41
C GLY A 482 36.13 1.83 -8.40
N ARG A 483 36.50 2.82 -7.57
CA ARG A 483 37.54 2.72 -6.56
C ARG A 483 37.03 2.07 -5.28
N LEU A 484 37.92 1.40 -4.55
CA LEU A 484 37.64 0.94 -3.20
C LEU A 484 37.74 2.14 -2.25
N THR A 485 36.65 2.46 -1.59
CA THR A 485 36.55 3.50 -0.56
C THR A 485 36.27 2.84 0.78
N THR A 486 36.94 3.27 1.84
CA THR A 486 36.71 2.75 3.19
C THR A 486 35.43 3.36 3.76
N MET A 487 34.48 2.51 4.14
CA MET A 487 33.26 2.90 4.85
C MET A 487 33.38 2.44 6.29
N GLN A 488 33.20 3.37 7.23
CA GLN A 488 33.14 3.06 8.65
C GLN A 488 31.69 2.88 9.08
N ASN A 489 31.39 1.73 9.70
CA ASN A 489 30.12 1.49 10.37
C ASN A 489 30.36 1.53 11.88
N ARG A 490 29.53 2.31 12.57
CA ARG A 490 29.56 2.46 14.03
C ARG A 490 28.18 2.15 14.58
N VAL A 491 28.12 1.36 15.66
CA VAL A 491 26.90 1.03 16.41
C VAL A 491 27.12 1.39 17.86
N GLU A 492 26.26 2.24 18.40
CA GLU A 492 26.34 2.77 19.76
C GLU A 492 25.48 1.94 20.72
N GLY A 493 26.07 1.60 21.87
CA GLY A 493 25.37 1.32 23.12
C GLY A 493 25.12 2.61 23.91
N PRO A 494 24.85 2.53 25.22
CA PRO A 494 24.88 1.34 26.08
C PRO A 494 23.70 0.39 25.82
N THR A 495 23.89 -0.92 26.01
CA THR A 495 22.89 -1.96 25.70
C THR A 495 22.91 -3.05 26.77
N ALA A 496 21.74 -3.43 27.31
CA ALA A 496 21.63 -4.60 28.19
C ALA A 496 21.53 -5.86 27.32
N VAL A 497 22.35 -6.87 27.59
CA VAL A 497 22.35 -8.11 26.78
C VAL A 497 21.79 -9.28 27.58
N PHE A 498 20.86 -10.02 26.97
CA PHE A 498 20.26 -11.23 27.52
C PHE A 498 20.61 -12.41 26.62
N VAL A 499 21.15 -13.46 27.21
CA VAL A 499 21.50 -14.71 26.53
C VAL A 499 20.92 -15.89 27.27
N THR A 500 20.27 -16.79 26.56
CA THR A 500 19.91 -18.12 27.08
C THR A 500 20.78 -19.19 26.42
N THR A 501 21.40 -20.06 27.20
CA THR A 501 22.22 -21.16 26.67
C THR A 501 22.01 -22.47 27.46
N THR A 502 22.19 -23.60 26.79
CA THR A 502 22.33 -24.93 27.40
C THR A 502 23.77 -25.32 27.63
N ASP A 503 24.72 -24.61 27.01
CA ASP A 503 26.13 -24.98 27.01
C ASP A 503 26.86 -24.39 28.24
N PRO A 504 27.32 -25.24 29.18
CA PRO A 504 28.08 -24.78 30.33
C PRO A 504 29.52 -24.37 29.98
N ASP A 505 30.06 -24.82 28.83
CA ASP A 505 31.44 -24.63 28.41
C ASP A 505 31.62 -23.32 27.61
N THR A 506 30.98 -22.26 28.08
CA THR A 506 31.12 -20.92 27.49
C THR A 506 32.48 -20.32 27.83
N ASP A 507 33.07 -19.61 26.85
CA ASP A 507 34.34 -18.87 27.00
C ASP A 507 34.35 -18.03 28.30
N PRO A 508 35.35 -18.22 29.20
CA PRO A 508 35.43 -17.49 30.47
C PRO A 508 35.45 -15.97 30.29
N GLU A 509 36.05 -15.48 29.19
CA GLU A 509 36.08 -14.05 28.88
C GLU A 509 34.65 -13.54 28.61
N THR A 510 33.87 -14.24 27.80
CA THR A 510 32.45 -13.93 27.59
C THR A 510 31.68 -13.99 28.91
N ARG A 511 31.81 -15.09 29.67
CA ARG A 511 31.08 -15.32 30.91
C ARG A 511 31.30 -14.22 31.96
N SER A 512 32.51 -13.67 32.05
CA SER A 512 32.86 -12.60 33.01
C SER A 512 32.10 -11.28 32.80
N ARG A 513 31.45 -11.09 31.65
CA ARG A 513 30.67 -9.89 31.30
C ARG A 513 29.17 -10.05 31.57
N PHE A 514 28.75 -11.21 32.10
CA PHE A 514 27.35 -11.50 32.40
C PHE A 514 27.16 -11.89 33.87
N PHE A 515 26.01 -11.52 34.41
CA PHE A 515 25.44 -12.21 35.56
C PHE A 515 24.91 -13.56 35.10
N VAL A 516 25.59 -14.62 35.51
CA VAL A 516 25.20 -16.00 35.18
C VAL A 516 24.19 -16.49 36.21
N THR A 517 23.04 -16.95 35.74
CA THR A 517 22.01 -17.57 36.57
C THR A 517 21.45 -18.83 35.94
N SER A 518 20.75 -19.64 36.72
CA SER A 518 20.05 -20.85 36.30
C SER A 518 18.60 -20.82 36.80
N VAL A 519 17.70 -21.49 36.08
CA VAL A 519 16.31 -21.68 36.54
C VAL A 519 16.22 -22.82 37.57
N ASP A 520 15.19 -22.80 38.40
CA ASP A 520 14.91 -23.82 39.41
C ASP A 520 14.27 -25.05 38.75
N GLU A 521 15.07 -26.10 38.57
CA GLU A 521 14.64 -27.38 37.99
C GLU A 521 14.08 -28.36 39.04
N SER A 522 13.82 -27.90 40.27
CA SER A 522 13.33 -28.76 41.35
C SER A 522 11.92 -29.29 41.09
N ARG A 523 11.64 -30.48 41.64
CA ARG A 523 10.28 -31.06 41.60
C ARG A 523 9.22 -30.17 42.26
N ALA A 524 9.63 -29.40 43.28
CA ALA A 524 8.74 -28.46 43.96
C ALA A 524 8.30 -27.33 43.01
N GLN A 525 9.26 -26.77 42.27
CA GLN A 525 9.00 -25.73 41.27
C GLN A 525 8.13 -26.25 40.12
N THR A 526 8.43 -27.42 39.57
CA THR A 526 7.58 -28.05 38.54
C THR A 526 6.14 -28.25 39.03
N ARG A 527 5.94 -28.67 40.29
CA ARG A 527 4.60 -28.82 40.88
C ARG A 527 3.88 -27.47 41.00
N ALA A 528 4.59 -26.41 41.40
CA ALA A 528 4.03 -25.07 41.48
C ALA A 528 3.58 -24.56 40.10
N ILE A 529 4.39 -24.78 39.05
CA ILE A 529 4.04 -24.43 37.66
C ILE A 529 2.77 -25.17 37.21
N LEU A 530 2.70 -26.48 37.44
CA LEU A 530 1.53 -27.29 37.05
C LEU A 530 0.26 -26.87 37.79
N GLN A 531 0.35 -26.60 39.10
CA GLN A 531 -0.79 -26.11 39.89
C GLN A 531 -1.30 -24.76 39.37
N PHE A 532 -0.38 -23.84 39.05
CA PHE A 532 -0.72 -22.55 38.48
C PHE A 532 -1.38 -22.67 37.10
N GLN A 533 -0.83 -23.50 36.21
CA GLN A 533 -1.43 -23.75 34.89
C GLN A 533 -2.85 -24.32 35.00
N ARG A 534 -3.09 -25.26 35.93
CA ARG A 534 -4.44 -25.78 36.21
C ARG A 534 -5.38 -24.68 36.70
N ARG A 535 -4.92 -23.85 37.64
CA ARG A 535 -5.71 -22.71 38.16
C ARG A 535 -6.10 -21.75 37.04
N ARG A 536 -5.22 -21.45 36.08
CA ARG A 536 -5.54 -20.59 34.92
C ARG A 536 -6.66 -21.12 34.03
N GLN A 537 -6.91 -22.44 34.02
CA GLN A 537 -7.98 -23.05 33.22
C GLN A 537 -9.36 -22.98 33.90
N THR A 538 -9.42 -22.58 35.18
CA THR A 538 -10.68 -22.36 35.91
C THR A 538 -11.37 -21.06 35.48
N LEU A 539 -12.66 -20.90 35.82
CA LEU A 539 -13.43 -19.68 35.53
C LEU A 539 -12.82 -18.44 36.21
N GLU A 540 -12.38 -18.56 37.47
CA GLU A 540 -11.67 -17.49 38.19
C GLU A 540 -10.36 -17.10 37.51
N GLY A 541 -9.57 -18.10 37.07
CA GLY A 541 -8.32 -17.87 36.35
C GLY A 541 -8.52 -17.22 34.97
N ARG A 542 -9.67 -17.44 34.32
CA ARG A 542 -10.04 -16.78 33.06
C ARG A 542 -10.44 -15.32 33.26
N ALA A 543 -11.14 -14.98 34.34
CA ALA A 543 -11.52 -13.61 34.66
C ALA A 543 -10.29 -12.69 34.87
N GLN A 544 -9.24 -13.21 35.52
CA GLN A 544 -7.96 -12.52 35.74
C GLN A 544 -7.17 -12.22 34.44
N ARG A 545 -7.53 -12.83 33.31
CA ARG A 545 -6.85 -12.63 32.02
C ARG A 545 -7.15 -11.26 31.38
N SER A 546 -8.24 -10.61 31.80
CA SER A 546 -8.64 -9.28 31.33
C SER A 546 -7.68 -8.15 31.80
N ASP A 547 -6.87 -8.40 32.82
CA ASP A 547 -5.95 -7.42 33.44
C ASP A 547 -4.52 -7.44 32.85
N LEU A 548 -4.18 -8.44 32.03
CA LEU A 548 -2.80 -8.62 31.54
C LEU A 548 -2.33 -7.44 30.69
N GLN A 549 -3.19 -6.91 29.82
CA GLN A 549 -2.85 -5.75 28.98
C GLN A 549 -2.64 -4.49 29.83
N ALA A 550 -3.37 -4.34 30.93
CA ALA A 550 -3.20 -3.21 31.84
C ALA A 550 -1.85 -3.32 32.57
N VAL A 551 -1.46 -4.51 33.03
CA VAL A 551 -0.14 -4.77 33.62
C VAL A 551 0.97 -4.40 32.64
N LEU A 552 0.94 -4.93 31.41
CA LEU A 552 1.96 -4.64 30.40
C LEU A 552 2.05 -3.14 30.11
N ARG A 553 0.91 -2.49 29.87
CA ARG A 553 0.83 -1.05 29.60
C ARG A 553 1.41 -0.23 30.76
N ARG A 554 1.09 -0.57 32.01
CA ARG A 554 1.62 0.11 33.20
C ARG A 554 3.14 0.00 33.27
N HIS A 555 3.71 -1.18 33.04
CA HIS A 555 5.16 -1.36 33.03
C HIS A 555 5.83 -0.62 31.88
N HIS A 556 5.27 -0.67 30.66
CA HIS A 556 5.81 0.06 29.51
C HIS A 556 5.83 1.57 29.79
N ASN A 557 4.73 2.09 30.32
CA ASN A 557 4.62 3.51 30.64
C ASN A 557 5.54 3.91 31.79
N PHE A 558 5.65 3.10 32.84
CA PHE A 558 6.60 3.34 33.92
C PHE A 558 8.03 3.42 33.40
N GLN A 559 8.45 2.48 32.56
CA GLN A 559 9.80 2.49 31.99
C GLN A 559 10.03 3.69 31.05
N ARG A 560 9.03 4.11 30.27
CA ARG A 560 9.11 5.33 29.43
C ARG A 560 9.29 6.62 30.24
N LEU A 561 8.88 6.63 31.51
CA LEU A 561 9.08 7.78 32.41
C LEU A 561 10.46 7.80 33.06
N LEU A 562 11.19 6.69 33.03
CA LEU A 562 12.56 6.63 33.54
C LEU A 562 13.48 7.46 32.65
N LYS A 563 14.37 8.22 33.28
CA LYS A 563 15.33 9.08 32.60
C LYS A 563 16.72 8.44 32.66
N VAL A 564 17.51 8.69 31.63
CA VAL A 564 18.95 8.41 31.65
C VAL A 564 19.56 9.23 32.80
N PRO A 565 20.24 8.60 33.77
CA PRO A 565 20.89 9.32 34.85
C PRO A 565 22.02 10.20 34.29
N PRO A 566 22.33 11.34 34.93
CA PRO A 566 23.47 12.17 34.54
C PRO A 566 24.78 11.37 34.63
N GLN A 567 25.71 11.62 33.70
CA GLN A 567 26.99 10.89 33.64
C GLN A 567 27.78 11.10 34.94
N GLY A 568 28.14 10.00 35.63
CA GLY A 568 28.97 10.01 36.84
C GLY A 568 28.29 9.63 38.17
N VAL A 569 27.10 9.02 38.13
CA VAL A 569 26.44 8.39 39.30
C VAL A 569 26.51 6.88 39.20
#